data_AF-A0A829GCU3-F1
#
_entry.id   AF-A0A829GCU3-F1
#
_cell.length_a   1.000
_cell.length_b   1.000
_cell.length_c   1.000
_cell.angle_alpha   90.00
_cell.angle_beta   90.00
_cell.angle_gamma   90.00
#
_symmetry.space_group_name_H-M   'P 1'
#
loop_
_entity.id
_entity.type
_entity.pdbx_description
1 polymer ?
#
loop_
_entity_poly.entity_id
_entity_poly.type
_entity_poly.pdbx_seq_one_letter_code
_entity_poly.pdbx_strand_id
1 'polypeptide(L)'
;ALSKQRFDFAIDPLGGSFTTSLLPSMRYGGAIALCGNAARTALPLTVFPFILRNVSLLGVDSVNAPAAARAAAWQTLGKLAPMPVDTVKLADLPQTLTKHFNHHTTRTIVDMS
;
A
#
# COMPACT_ATOMS: atom_id res chain seq x y z
N ALA A 1 22.64 -10.68 4.12
CA ALA A 1 22.26 -9.97 2.88
C ALA A 1 20.92 -10.44 2.33
N LEU A 2 20.70 -11.74 2.10
CA LEU A 2 19.43 -12.28 1.59
C LEU A 2 18.82 -13.31 2.55
N SER A 3 17.50 -13.35 2.64
CA SER A 3 16.73 -14.29 3.47
C SER A 3 16.14 -15.41 2.61
N LYS A 4 15.51 -16.42 3.23
CA LYS A 4 14.74 -17.44 2.51
C LYS A 4 13.68 -16.78 1.62
N GLN A 5 13.61 -17.19 0.36
CA GLN A 5 12.60 -16.73 -0.60
C GLN A 5 11.21 -17.21 -0.16
N ARG A 6 10.27 -16.27 -0.01
CA ARG A 6 8.91 -16.53 0.49
C ARG A 6 7.81 -15.89 -0.34
N PHE A 7 8.07 -14.75 -0.98
CA PHE A 7 7.03 -13.94 -1.63
C PHE A 7 7.36 -13.66 -3.09
N ASP A 8 6.41 -13.86 -3.99
CA ASP A 8 6.54 -13.45 -5.40
C ASP A 8 6.26 -11.95 -5.55
N PHE A 9 5.20 -11.45 -4.92
CA PHE A 9 4.78 -10.06 -4.98
C PHE A 9 4.31 -9.55 -3.62
N ALA A 10 4.42 -8.24 -3.40
CA ALA A 10 3.86 -7.58 -2.22
C ALA A 10 3.32 -6.18 -2.53
N ILE A 11 2.39 -5.72 -1.71
CA ILE A 11 1.87 -4.34 -1.71
C ILE A 11 2.23 -3.72 -0.37
N ASP A 12 2.90 -2.57 -0.39
CA ASP A 12 3.46 -1.94 0.79
C ASP A 12 2.94 -0.49 0.95
N PRO A 13 2.01 -0.25 1.88
CA PRO A 13 1.56 1.10 2.24
C PRO A 13 2.37 1.74 3.38
N LEU A 14 3.39 1.07 3.92
CA LEU A 14 4.08 1.45 5.15
C LEU A 14 5.42 2.14 4.89
N GLY A 15 6.22 1.62 3.95
CA GLY A 15 7.59 2.07 3.74
C GLY A 15 8.55 1.65 4.86
N GLY A 16 9.72 2.28 4.91
CA GLY A 16 10.65 2.11 6.02
C GLY A 16 11.26 0.72 6.17
N SER A 17 11.49 0.34 7.43
CA SER A 17 12.08 -0.96 7.81
C SER A 17 11.23 -2.15 7.41
N PHE A 18 9.92 -1.95 7.18
CA PHE A 18 9.05 -3.00 6.68
C PHE A 18 9.46 -3.41 5.27
N THR A 19 9.55 -2.44 4.34
CA THR A 19 10.01 -2.67 2.96
C THR A 19 11.40 -3.33 2.95
N THR A 20 12.31 -2.83 3.79
CA THR A 20 13.71 -3.29 3.79
C THR A 20 13.87 -4.70 4.37
N SER A 21 12.97 -5.11 5.27
CA SER A 21 12.92 -6.48 5.80
C SER A 21 12.25 -7.46 4.82
N LEU A 22 11.35 -6.95 3.96
CA LEU A 22 10.62 -7.76 2.99
C LEU A 22 11.45 -8.09 1.74
N LEU A 23 12.19 -7.11 1.20
CA LEU A 23 13.01 -7.25 -0.01
C LEU A 23 13.95 -8.47 -0.02
N PRO A 24 14.70 -8.79 1.05
CA PRO A 24 15.57 -9.97 1.12
C PRO A 24 14.82 -11.32 1.04
N SER A 25 13.50 -11.32 1.25
CA SER A 25 12.65 -12.52 1.23
C SER A 25 11.87 -12.67 -0.07
N MET A 26 12.01 -11.74 -1.02
CA MET A 26 11.39 -11.85 -2.33
C MET A 26 12.02 -12.98 -3.16
N ARG A 27 11.18 -13.68 -3.93
CA ARG A 27 11.58 -14.67 -4.93
C ARG A 27 12.25 -13.99 -6.12
N TYR A 28 13.04 -14.76 -6.86
CA TYR A 28 13.66 -14.29 -8.10
C TYR A 28 12.61 -13.70 -9.05
N GLY A 29 12.83 -12.49 -9.57
CA GLY A 29 11.90 -11.78 -10.44
C GLY A 29 10.70 -11.14 -9.73
N GLY A 30 10.64 -11.22 -8.39
CA GLY A 30 9.52 -10.68 -7.62
C GLY A 30 9.47 -9.16 -7.58
N ALA A 31 8.35 -8.60 -7.13
CA ALA A 31 8.20 -7.14 -7.03
C ALA A 31 7.41 -6.68 -5.79
N ILE A 32 7.73 -5.48 -5.31
CA ILE A 32 6.98 -4.79 -4.26
C ILE A 32 6.39 -3.51 -4.84
N ALA A 33 5.06 -3.36 -4.78
CA ALA A 33 4.37 -2.11 -5.09
C ALA A 33 4.33 -1.23 -3.85
N LEU A 34 5.17 -0.18 -3.81
CA LEU A 34 5.26 0.77 -2.70
C LEU A 34 4.33 1.95 -2.97
N CYS A 35 3.27 2.09 -2.16
CA CYS A 35 2.19 3.06 -2.36
C CYS A 35 1.97 3.99 -1.16
N GLY A 36 2.71 3.82 -0.08
CA GLY A 36 2.55 4.64 1.13
C GLY A 36 3.78 4.66 2.01
N ASN A 37 3.69 5.50 3.05
CA ASN A 37 4.76 5.82 3.99
C ASN A 37 4.23 5.90 5.43
N ALA A 38 3.17 5.15 5.75
CA ALA A 38 2.50 5.23 7.06
C ALA A 38 3.44 4.95 8.24
N ALA A 39 4.54 4.22 8.02
CA ALA A 39 5.58 4.00 9.02
C ALA A 39 6.72 5.01 8.91
N ARG A 40 7.40 5.10 7.75
CA ARG A 40 8.58 5.96 7.53
C ARG A 40 8.75 6.29 6.05
N THR A 41 9.37 7.44 5.77
CA THR A 41 9.76 7.88 4.42
C THR A 41 11.14 7.39 3.98
N ALA A 42 12.07 7.20 4.92
CA ALA A 42 13.43 6.75 4.61
C ALA A 42 13.48 5.23 4.36
N LEU A 43 14.21 4.81 3.33
CA LEU A 43 14.39 3.40 2.95
C LEU A 43 15.87 2.99 3.02
N PRO A 44 16.32 2.40 4.14
CA PRO A 44 17.70 1.91 4.26
C PRO A 44 17.90 0.61 3.47
N LEU A 45 18.12 0.73 2.17
CA LEU A 45 18.22 -0.39 1.23
C LEU A 45 19.64 -0.89 0.99
N THR A 46 19.73 -2.10 0.48
CA THR A 46 20.96 -2.65 -0.13
C THR A 46 20.65 -3.06 -1.57
N VAL A 47 21.67 -3.10 -2.42
CA VAL A 47 21.50 -3.50 -3.83
C VAL A 47 21.26 -5.00 -4.04
N PHE A 48 21.54 -5.84 -3.03
CA PHE A 48 21.58 -7.29 -3.19
C PHE A 48 20.26 -7.94 -3.66
N PRO A 49 19.07 -7.57 -3.14
CA PRO A 49 17.81 -8.13 -3.64
C PRO A 49 17.59 -7.83 -5.13
N PHE A 50 17.98 -6.65 -5.58
CA PHE A 50 17.81 -6.20 -6.96
C PHE A 50 18.75 -6.94 -7.90
N ILE A 51 20.06 -6.95 -7.61
CA ILE A 51 21.06 -7.47 -8.55
C ILE A 51 21.19 -9.01 -8.52
N LEU A 52 20.91 -9.65 -7.38
CA LEU A 52 21.07 -11.11 -7.25
C LEU A 52 19.76 -11.88 -7.43
N ARG A 53 18.61 -11.21 -7.33
CA ARG A 53 17.29 -11.83 -7.48
C ARG A 53 16.38 -11.11 -8.46
N ASN A 54 16.87 -10.11 -9.19
CA ASN A 54 16.05 -9.36 -10.14
C ASN A 54 14.73 -8.85 -9.52
N VAL A 55 14.78 -8.43 -8.25
CA VAL A 55 13.61 -7.93 -7.53
C VAL A 55 13.35 -6.48 -7.94
N SER A 56 12.09 -6.11 -8.15
CA SER A 56 11.69 -4.74 -8.46
C SER A 56 11.01 -4.05 -7.28
N LEU A 57 11.31 -2.76 -7.09
CA LEU A 57 10.55 -1.88 -6.19
C LEU A 57 9.82 -0.85 -7.06
N LEU A 58 8.48 -0.93 -7.09
CA LEU A 58 7.62 -0.19 -7.99
C LEU A 58 6.93 0.93 -7.22
N GLY A 59 7.22 2.18 -7.57
CA GLY A 59 6.51 3.34 -7.02
C GLY A 59 5.10 3.46 -7.59
N VAL A 60 4.09 3.52 -6.73
CA VAL A 60 2.68 3.71 -7.12
C VAL A 60 2.23 5.11 -6.71
N ASP A 61 1.96 5.96 -7.70
CA ASP A 61 1.35 7.29 -7.50
C ASP A 61 -0.12 7.26 -7.92
N SER A 62 -1.03 7.49 -6.97
CA SER A 62 -2.47 7.60 -7.22
C SER A 62 -2.91 9.04 -7.56
N VAL A 63 -2.11 10.04 -7.19
CA VAL A 63 -2.44 11.46 -7.33
C VAL A 63 -2.38 11.86 -8.80
N ASN A 64 -1.22 11.64 -9.46
CA ASN A 64 -1.01 12.06 -10.84
C ASN A 64 -1.14 10.92 -11.86
N ALA A 65 -1.79 9.81 -11.47
CA ALA A 65 -2.02 8.69 -12.37
C ALA A 65 -2.67 9.13 -13.69
N PRO A 66 -2.17 8.67 -14.87
CA PRO A 66 -2.76 8.99 -16.16
C PRO A 66 -4.25 8.62 -16.23
N ALA A 67 -5.04 9.42 -16.95
CA ALA A 67 -6.49 9.23 -17.04
C ALA A 67 -6.90 7.81 -17.50
N ALA A 68 -6.18 7.25 -18.49
CA ALA A 68 -6.43 5.90 -18.98
C ALA A 68 -6.20 4.84 -17.89
N ALA A 69 -5.11 4.96 -17.10
CA ALA A 69 -4.81 4.05 -16.01
C ALA A 69 -5.86 4.17 -14.88
N ARG A 70 -6.25 5.39 -14.53
CA ARG A 70 -7.31 5.66 -13.53
C ARG A 70 -8.64 5.03 -13.95
N ALA A 71 -9.04 5.20 -15.21
CA ALA A 71 -10.27 4.61 -15.73
C ALA A 71 -10.26 3.07 -15.67
N ALA A 72 -9.15 2.45 -16.09
CA ALA A 72 -8.99 1.00 -16.02
C ALA A 72 -9.02 0.46 -14.58
N ALA A 73 -8.40 1.19 -13.64
CA ALA A 73 -8.44 0.84 -12.22
C ALA A 73 -9.88 0.87 -11.66
N TRP A 74 -10.65 1.93 -11.95
CA TRP A 74 -12.05 2.02 -11.53
C TRP A 74 -12.93 0.91 -12.11
N GLN A 75 -12.73 0.57 -13.40
CA GLN A 75 -13.44 -0.56 -14.03
C GLN A 75 -13.12 -1.90 -13.36
N THR A 76 -11.88 -2.06 -12.88
CA THR A 76 -11.48 -3.26 -12.13
C THR A 76 -12.10 -3.26 -10.74
N LEU A 77 -12.06 -2.14 -10.03
CA LEU A 77 -12.63 -1.98 -8.69
C LEU A 77 -14.14 -2.24 -8.68
N GLY A 78 -14.87 -1.79 -9.70
CA GLY A 78 -16.32 -2.03 -9.82
C GLY A 78 -16.73 -3.49 -9.97
N LYS A 79 -15.76 -4.39 -10.25
CA LYS A 79 -15.99 -5.84 -10.32
C LYS A 79 -15.66 -6.57 -9.01
N LEU A 80 -15.05 -5.89 -8.04
CA LEU A 80 -14.70 -6.49 -6.77
C LEU A 80 -15.91 -6.55 -5.85
N ALA A 81 -15.92 -7.53 -4.94
CA ALA A 81 -16.92 -7.60 -3.90
C ALA A 81 -16.83 -6.35 -2.99
N PRO A 82 -17.97 -5.83 -2.48
CA PRO A 82 -17.97 -4.75 -1.51
C PRO A 82 -17.13 -5.12 -0.29
N MET A 83 -16.40 -4.15 0.25
CA MET A 83 -15.66 -4.30 1.50
C MET A 83 -16.47 -3.74 2.67
N PRO A 84 -16.27 -4.23 3.91
CA PRO A 84 -16.85 -3.63 5.10
C PRO A 84 -16.45 -2.16 5.22
N VAL A 85 -17.46 -1.31 5.42
CA VAL A 85 -17.29 0.14 5.63
C VAL A 85 -18.09 0.58 6.83
N ASP A 86 -17.54 1.51 7.59
CA ASP A 86 -18.27 2.22 8.63
C ASP A 86 -18.80 3.53 8.06
N THR A 87 -20.04 3.88 8.35
CA THR A 87 -20.64 5.14 7.89
C THR A 87 -20.83 6.08 9.07
N VAL A 88 -20.35 7.32 8.92
CA VAL A 88 -20.49 8.38 9.93
C VAL A 88 -21.15 9.61 9.33
N LYS A 89 -21.84 10.40 10.16
CA LYS A 89 -22.35 11.70 9.71
C LYS A 89 -21.23 12.71 9.63
N LEU A 90 -21.39 13.73 8.77
CA LEU A 90 -20.44 14.83 8.67
C LEU A 90 -20.17 15.52 10.03
N ALA A 91 -21.20 15.66 10.88
CA ALA A 91 -21.06 16.25 12.21
C ALA A 91 -20.11 15.47 13.14
N ASP A 92 -19.96 14.16 12.94
CA ASP A 92 -19.14 13.28 13.77
C ASP A 92 -17.70 13.13 13.24
N LEU A 93 -17.40 13.74 12.08
CA LEU A 93 -16.10 13.60 11.41
C LEU A 93 -14.91 14.03 12.29
N PRO A 94 -14.93 15.16 13.03
CA PRO A 94 -13.78 15.56 13.86
C PRO A 94 -13.42 14.53 14.94
N GLN A 95 -14.44 13.93 15.56
CA GLN A 95 -14.27 12.91 16.59
C GLN A 95 -13.76 11.60 15.98
N THR A 96 -14.30 11.23 14.82
CA THR A 96 -13.90 10.05 14.05
C THR A 96 -12.43 10.12 13.61
N LEU A 97 -11.99 11.27 13.10
CA LEU A 97 -10.59 11.49 12.69
C LEU A 97 -9.60 11.31 13.85
N THR A 98 -9.97 11.76 15.05
CA THR A 98 -9.13 11.61 16.25
C THR A 98 -8.90 10.14 16.60
N LYS A 99 -9.90 9.28 16.38
CA LYS A 99 -9.80 7.83 16.60
C LYS A 99 -9.06 7.12 15.46
N HIS A 100 -9.22 7.63 14.23
CA HIS A 100 -8.73 7.00 13.00
C HIS A 100 -7.21 6.74 13.01
N PHE A 101 -6.42 7.69 13.51
CA PHE A 101 -4.96 7.56 13.53
C PHE A 101 -4.43 6.65 14.63
N ASN A 102 -5.26 6.31 15.61
CA ASN A 102 -4.84 5.50 16.75
C ASN A 102 -5.19 4.02 16.54
N HIS A 103 -6.41 3.71 16.10
CA HIS A 103 -6.84 2.34 15.77
C HIS A 103 -8.04 2.38 14.82
N HIS A 104 -7.83 2.15 13.52
CA HIS A 104 -8.91 1.95 12.56
C HIS A 104 -8.69 0.68 11.73
N THR A 105 -9.69 -0.19 11.71
CA THR A 105 -9.61 -1.52 11.08
C THR A 105 -10.29 -1.60 9.71
N THR A 106 -11.10 -0.59 9.35
CA THR A 106 -11.98 -0.57 8.17
C THR A 106 -11.82 0.73 7.37
N ARG A 107 -12.59 0.89 6.28
CA ARG A 107 -12.76 2.17 5.59
C ARG A 107 -13.97 2.92 6.16
N THR A 108 -13.86 4.23 6.31
CA THR A 108 -14.97 5.09 6.74
C THR A 108 -15.57 5.84 5.55
N ILE A 109 -16.89 5.81 5.39
CA ILE A 109 -17.66 6.66 4.49
C ILE A 109 -18.30 7.79 5.31
N VAL A 110 -18.16 9.02 4.84
CA VAL A 110 -18.85 10.17 5.43
C VAL A 110 -20.13 10.39 4.65
N ASP A 111 -21.26 10.28 5.34
CA ASP A 111 -22.56 10.65 4.80
C ASP A 111 -22.69 12.18 4.78
N MET A 112 -22.98 12.70 3.59
CA MET A 112 -23.05 14.13 3.29
C MET A 112 -24.50 14.65 3.20
N SER A 113 -25.50 13.77 3.41
CA SER A 113 -26.92 14.14 3.41
C SER A 113 -27.34 14.99 4.59
#